data_AF-A0A2S9FS50-F1
#
_entry.id   AF-A0A2S9FS50-F1
#
_cell.length_a   1.000
_cell.length_b   1.000
_cell.length_c   1.000
_cell.angle_alpha   90.00
_cell.angle_beta   90.00
_cell.angle_gamma   90.00
#
_symmetry.space_group_name_H-M   'P 1'
#
loop_
_entity.id
_entity.type
_entity.pdbx_description
1 polymer ?
#
loop_
_entity_poly.entity_id
_entity_poly.type
_entity_poly.pdbx_seq_one_letter_code
_entity_poly.pdbx_strand_id
1 'polypeptide(L)'
;RGRLNVLANIVGKPYSQIFTEFEGNLNPSQAHGSGDVKYHLGANGTYIQMFGENDITVSLVANPSHLEAVDPVLEGLVRAKQDILDKGNGDDG
;
A
#
# COMPACT_ATOMS: atom_id res chain seq x y z
N ARG A 1 4.18 -3.98 13.75
CA ARG A 1 5.56 -4.50 13.99
C ARG A 1 6.14 -4.94 12.64
N GLY A 2 7.42 -4.67 12.32
CA GLY A 2 8.04 -5.09 11.04
C GLY A 2 7.56 -4.36 9.77
N ARG A 3 6.81 -3.26 9.89
CA ARG A 3 6.13 -2.64 8.74
C ARG A 3 7.06 -2.20 7.62
N LEU A 4 8.21 -1.56 7.94
CA LEU A 4 9.16 -1.13 6.91
C LEU A 4 9.76 -2.30 6.14
N ASN A 5 9.96 -3.44 6.81
CA ASN A 5 10.45 -4.66 6.17
C ASN A 5 9.41 -5.18 5.17
N VAL A 6 8.13 -5.24 5.55
CA VAL A 6 7.04 -5.60 4.65
C VAL A 6 6.92 -4.63 3.47
N LEU A 7 7.00 -3.32 3.73
CA LEU A 7 6.94 -2.31 2.68
C LEU A 7 8.06 -2.48 1.64
N ALA A 8 9.30 -2.70 2.07
CA ALA A 8 10.43 -2.86 1.15
C ALA A 8 10.43 -4.22 0.44
N ASN A 9 10.28 -5.31 1.20
CA ASN A 9 10.57 -6.66 0.72
C ASN A 9 9.35 -7.42 0.20
N ILE A 10 8.12 -6.96 0.49
CA ILE A 10 6.89 -7.62 0.06
C ILE A 10 6.10 -6.71 -0.89
N VAL A 11 5.86 -5.45 -0.50
CA VAL A 11 5.07 -4.51 -1.31
C VAL A 11 5.90 -3.87 -2.43
N GLY A 12 7.22 -3.79 -2.26
CA GLY A 12 8.13 -3.20 -3.26
C GLY A 12 8.24 -1.68 -3.18
N LYS A 13 7.99 -1.07 -2.01
CA LYS A 13 8.25 0.35 -1.78
C LYS A 13 9.75 0.63 -2.02
N PRO A 14 10.13 1.60 -2.87
CA PRO A 14 11.53 1.86 -3.17
C PRO A 14 12.34 2.20 -1.90
N TYR A 15 13.52 1.58 -1.77
CA TYR A 15 14.45 1.86 -0.67
C TYR A 15 14.81 3.35 -0.59
N SER A 16 15.01 4.00 -1.75
CA SER A 16 15.28 5.44 -1.82
C SER A 16 14.21 6.25 -1.10
N GLN A 17 12.92 5.94 -1.32
CA GLN A 17 11.81 6.61 -0.65
C GLN A 17 11.81 6.34 0.86
N ILE A 18 12.10 5.11 1.30
CA ILE A 18 12.20 4.78 2.73
C ILE A 18 13.32 5.61 3.37
N PHE A 19 14.50 5.67 2.75
CA PHE A 19 15.63 6.43 3.27
C PHE A 19 15.36 7.94 3.29
N THR A 20 14.71 8.49 2.26
CA THR A 20 14.26 9.90 2.26
C THR A 20 13.36 10.22 3.46
N GLU A 21 12.47 9.29 3.84
CA GLU A 21 11.61 9.43 5.03
C GLU A 21 12.37 9.30 6.37
N PHE A 22 13.58 8.73 6.37
CA PHE A 22 14.48 8.76 7.54
C PHE A 22 15.26 10.06 7.63
N GLU A 23 15.78 10.55 6.50
CA GLU A 23 16.55 11.80 6.42
C GLU A 23 15.69 13.06 6.62
N GLY A 24 14.36 12.94 6.54
CA GLY A 24 13.44 14.08 6.63
C GLY A 24 13.48 15.01 5.41
N ASN A 25 14.17 14.60 4.34
CA ASN A 25 14.34 15.36 3.11
C ASN A 25 13.19 15.08 2.12
N LEU A 26 11.96 15.34 2.54
CA LEU A 26 10.77 15.03 1.77
C LEU A 26 10.60 16.00 0.60
N ASN A 27 10.32 15.48 -0.60
CA ASN A 27 9.95 16.31 -1.74
C ASN A 27 8.54 16.93 -1.51
N PRO A 28 8.13 17.98 -2.25
CA PRO A 28 6.87 18.68 -2.00
C PRO A 28 5.62 17.80 -2.05
N SER A 29 5.65 16.71 -2.83
CA SER A 29 4.56 15.72 -2.89
C SER A 29 4.53 14.79 -1.68
N GLN A 30 5.67 14.45 -1.08
CA GLN A 30 5.77 13.72 0.18
C GLN A 30 5.51 14.61 1.41
N ALA A 31 5.77 15.91 1.30
CA ALA A 31 5.52 16.91 2.34
C ALA A 31 4.07 17.46 2.30
N HIS A 32 3.21 16.93 1.44
CA HIS A 32 1.83 17.41 1.27
C HIS A 32 0.91 16.90 2.39
N GLY A 33 0.07 17.78 2.95
CA GLY A 33 -0.83 17.47 4.06
C GLY A 33 -0.16 17.55 5.45
N SER A 34 -0.84 17.08 6.50
CA SER A 34 -0.22 17.03 7.85
C SER A 34 0.86 15.95 7.97
N GLY A 35 0.94 15.04 7.00
CA GLY A 35 1.78 13.85 7.04
C GLY A 35 1.36 12.87 8.14
N ASP A 36 2.03 11.72 8.16
CA ASP A 36 2.02 10.77 9.28
C ASP A 36 3.40 10.12 9.35
N VAL A 37 3.72 9.42 10.45
CA VAL A 37 4.99 8.71 10.57
C VAL A 37 5.10 7.65 9.48
N LYS A 38 6.33 7.39 9.00
CA LYS A 38 6.66 6.36 7.98
C LYS A 38 6.08 4.97 8.26
N TYR A 39 5.74 4.67 9.51
CA TYR A 39 5.12 3.42 9.93
C TYR A 39 3.59 3.40 9.85
N HIS A 40 2.93 4.46 9.38
CA HIS A 40 1.48 4.54 9.14
C HIS A 40 1.14 4.68 7.65
N LEU A 41 2.13 5.01 6.82
CA LEU A 41 1.93 5.19 5.38
C LEU A 41 1.63 3.86 4.69
N GLY A 42 0.67 3.90 3.76
CA GLY A 42 0.38 2.79 2.85
C GLY A 42 1.32 2.76 1.65
N ALA A 43 1.25 1.69 0.88
CA ALA A 43 1.95 1.56 -0.41
C ALA A 43 1.19 0.59 -1.32
N ASN A 44 1.38 0.75 -2.63
CA ASN A 44 0.91 -0.19 -3.64
C ASN A 44 2.12 -0.59 -4.51
N GLY A 45 2.15 -1.85 -4.93
CA GLY A 45 3.14 -2.36 -5.86
C GLY A 45 2.63 -3.58 -6.61
N THR A 46 3.44 -4.09 -7.51
CA THR A 46 3.15 -5.31 -8.28
C THR A 46 4.14 -6.39 -7.86
N TYR A 47 3.62 -7.53 -7.42
CA TYR A 47 4.41 -8.72 -7.15
C TYR A 47 4.42 -9.61 -8.39
N ILE A 48 5.60 -10.04 -8.81
CA ILE A 48 5.80 -10.94 -9.96
C ILE A 48 6.23 -12.29 -9.41
N GLN A 49 5.61 -13.38 -9.89
CA GLN A 49 5.96 -14.73 -9.46
C GLN A 49 7.43 -15.05 -9.80
N MET A 50 8.16 -15.63 -8.84
CA MET A 50 9.56 -16.03 -9.03
C MET A 50 9.72 -17.18 -10.04
N PHE A 51 8.74 -18.07 -10.13
CA PHE A 51 8.78 -19.29 -10.96
C PHE A 51 7.55 -19.45 -11.87
N GLY A 52 6.75 -18.40 -12.01
CA GLY A 52 5.53 -18.41 -12.83
C GLY A 52 5.46 -17.16 -13.69
N GLU A 53 4.41 -17.06 -14.51
CA GLU A 53 4.24 -15.98 -15.48
C GLU A 53 3.24 -14.92 -15.03
N ASN A 54 2.59 -15.12 -13.87
CA ASN A 54 1.58 -14.19 -13.38
C ASN A 54 2.19 -13.09 -12.51
N ASP A 55 1.51 -11.95 -12.52
CA ASP A 55 1.70 -10.88 -11.56
C ASP A 55 0.43 -10.68 -10.70
N ILE A 56 0.58 -9.94 -9.61
CA ILE A 56 -0.54 -9.55 -8.75
C ILE A 56 -0.27 -8.19 -8.13
N THR A 57 -1.31 -7.37 -8.02
CA THR A 57 -1.22 -6.12 -7.27
C THR A 57 -1.19 -6.43 -5.77
N VAL A 58 -0.21 -5.85 -5.07
CA VAL A 58 -0.09 -5.91 -3.61
C VAL A 58 -0.25 -4.52 -3.04
N SER A 59 -1.20 -4.37 -2.12
CA SER A 59 -1.54 -3.11 -1.46
C SER A 59 -1.41 -3.24 0.04
N LEU A 60 -0.89 -2.20 0.69
CA LEU A 60 -0.81 -2.08 2.15
C LEU A 60 -1.49 -0.77 2.57
N VAL A 61 -2.54 -0.88 3.39
CA VAL A 61 -3.40 0.24 3.78
C VAL A 61 -2.73 1.11 4.85
N ALA A 62 -2.97 2.43 4.78
CA ALA A 62 -2.55 3.34 5.84
C ALA A 62 -3.35 3.09 7.13
N ASN A 63 -2.73 3.26 8.31
CA ASN A 63 -3.40 3.04 9.58
C ASN A 63 -2.87 3.95 10.70
N PRO A 64 -3.71 4.35 11.67
CA PRO A 64 -3.26 5.10 12.84
C PRO A 64 -2.54 4.19 13.86
N SER A 65 -2.02 4.80 14.93
CA SER A 65 -1.45 4.09 16.08
C SER A 65 -2.47 3.26 16.88
N HIS A 66 -3.78 3.50 16.71
CA HIS A 66 -4.83 2.75 17.37
C HIS A 66 -4.86 1.32 16.82
N LEU A 67 -4.32 0.39 17.61
CA LEU A 67 -4.19 -1.01 17.22
C LEU A 67 -5.56 -1.59 16.85
N GLU A 68 -5.58 -2.41 15.81
CA GLU A 68 -6.76 -3.09 15.24
C GLU A 68 -7.87 -2.15 14.70
N ALA A 69 -7.71 -0.82 14.79
CA ALA A 69 -8.71 0.12 14.26
C ALA A 69 -8.81 0.08 12.72
N VAL A 70 -7.77 -0.43 12.04
CA VAL A 70 -7.74 -0.57 10.57
C VAL A 70 -8.48 -1.82 10.08
N ASP A 71 -8.78 -2.78 10.95
CA ASP A 71 -9.33 -4.08 10.56
C ASP A 71 -10.63 -3.95 9.76
N PRO A 72 -11.69 -3.24 10.23
CA PRO A 72 -12.89 -3.06 9.44
C PRO A 72 -12.67 -2.16 8.21
N VAL A 73 -11.65 -1.29 8.23
CA VAL A 73 -11.30 -0.43 7.08
C VAL A 73 -10.74 -1.28 5.95
N LEU A 74 -9.89 -2.26 6.27
CA LEU A 74 -9.36 -3.22 5.31
C LEU A 74 -10.49 -4.05 4.68
N GLU A 75 -11.38 -4.60 5.49
CA GLU A 75 -12.52 -5.40 5.00
C GLU A 75 -13.41 -4.61 4.04
N GLY A 76 -13.75 -3.36 4.40
CA GLY A 76 -14.54 -2.49 3.52
C GLY A 76 -13.83 -2.18 2.19
N LEU A 77 -12.51 -1.93 2.24
CA LEU A 77 -11.72 -1.67 1.03
C LEU A 77 -11.66 -2.89 0.11
N VAL A 78 -11.39 -4.08 0.67
CA VAL A 78 -11.34 -5.33 -0.09
C VAL A 78 -12.71 -5.63 -0.69
N ARG A 79 -13.78 -5.47 0.09
CA ARG A 79 -15.14 -5.68 -0.40
C ARG A 79 -15.49 -4.75 -1.55
N ALA A 80 -15.16 -3.46 -1.45
CA ALA A 80 -15.38 -2.52 -2.55
C ALA A 80 -14.62 -2.91 -3.83
N LYS A 81 -13.38 -3.41 -3.71
CA LYS A 81 -12.61 -3.92 -4.85
C LYS A 81 -13.25 -5.18 -5.45
N GLN A 82 -13.74 -6.10 -4.62
CA GLN A 82 -14.48 -7.29 -5.08
C GLN A 82 -15.73 -6.88 -5.85
N ASP A 83 -16.55 -5.97 -5.31
CA ASP A 83 -17.77 -5.49 -5.98
C ASP A 83 -17.46 -4.85 -7.36
N ILE A 84 -16.29 -4.23 -7.53
CA ILE A 84 -15.84 -3.70 -8.83
C ILE A 84 -15.44 -4.84 -9.78
N LEU A 85 -14.68 -5.83 -9.30
CA LEU A 85 -14.26 -6.98 -10.10
C LEU A 85 -15.46 -7.85 -10.53
N ASP A 86 -16.42 -8.06 -9.63
CA ASP A 86 -17.62 -8.89 -9.85
C ASP A 86 -18.60 -8.23 -10.83
N LYS A 87 -18.59 -6.90 -10.93
CA LYS A 87 -19.36 -6.16 -11.94
C LYS A 87 -18.77 -6.27 -13.36
N GLY A 88 -17.59 -6.89 -13.49
CA GLY A 88 -16.88 -7.08 -14.75
C GLY A 88 -16.28 -5.79 -15.30
N ASN A 89 -15.19 -5.92 -16.05
CA ASN A 89 -14.86 -4.93 -17.07
C ASN A 89 -16.07 -4.84 -18.00
N GLY A 90 -16.89 -3.80 -17.85
CA GLY A 90 -17.95 -3.48 -18.80
C GLY A 90 -17.33 -3.05 -20.13
N ASP A 91 -16.79 -4.02 -20.87
CA ASP A 91 -16.66 -3.98 -22.32
C ASP A 91 -17.82 -4.81 -22.87
N ASP A 92 -19.01 -4.24 -22.74
CA ASP A 92 -20.23 -4.58 -23.47
C ASP A 92 -20.95 -3.24 -23.70
N GLY A 93 -20.46 -2.50 -24.72
CA GLY A 93 -20.97 -1.21 -25.17
C GLY A 93 -20.08 -0.55 -26.20
#